data_AF-A0A1Y1JWZ6-F1
#
_entry.id   AF-A0A1Y1JWZ6-F1
#
_cell.length_a   1.000
_cell.length_b   1.000
_cell.length_c   1.000
_cell.angle_alpha   90.00
_cell.angle_beta   90.00
_cell.angle_gamma   90.00
#
_symmetry.space_group_name_H-M   'P 1'
#
loop_
_entity.id
_entity.type
_entity.pdbx_description
1 polymer ?
#
loop_
_entity_poly.entity_id
_entity_poly.type
_entity_poly.pdbx_seq_one_letter_code
_entity_poly.pdbx_strand_id
1 'polypeptide(L)'
;EFEVLKKRTINKEESDAVTWLKHHREPWDEVLQYWKSTFKLRQEAEHVKVSDLLVSWPILSDPRGTSLIDSDFSTLYPHIELSILQNWDLFFEKILALRKKEIDETRDPLLQDIIERLKSKETLTADSIVA
;
A
#
# COMPACT_ATOMS: atom_id res chain seq x y z
N GLU A 1 19.80 3.67 15.19
CA GLU A 1 20.70 3.05 14.19
C GLU A 1 20.00 1.86 13.54
N PHE A 2 20.32 1.60 12.28
CA PHE A 2 19.59 0.74 11.34
C PHE A 2 19.68 -0.76 11.68
N GLU A 3 18.55 -1.41 12.00
CA GLU A 3 18.51 -2.87 12.26
C GLU A 3 17.63 -3.67 11.26
N VAL A 4 17.11 -3.07 10.18
CA VAL A 4 16.13 -3.75 9.28
C VAL A 4 16.54 -3.78 7.80
N LEU A 5 17.84 -3.83 7.49
CA LEU A 5 18.34 -4.00 6.10
C LEU A 5 19.37 -5.14 5.99
N LYS A 6 19.18 -6.24 6.73
CA LYS A 6 20.03 -7.43 6.66
C LYS A 6 19.60 -8.31 5.47
N LYS A 7 20.16 -8.07 4.27
CA LYS A 7 20.37 -9.10 3.22
C LYS A 7 21.13 -8.61 1.98
N ARG A 8 21.20 -7.30 1.73
CA ARG A 8 21.87 -6.73 0.55
C ARG A 8 22.96 -5.73 0.93
N THR A 9 24.10 -5.81 0.24
CA THR A 9 25.12 -4.75 0.29
C THR A 9 24.56 -3.51 -0.38
N ILE A 10 24.22 -2.51 0.42
CA ILE A 10 23.77 -1.19 -0.05
C ILE A 10 25.02 -0.43 -0.52
N ASN A 11 25.00 0.09 -1.74
CA ASN A 11 26.11 0.90 -2.21
C ASN A 11 26.03 2.33 -1.64
N LYS A 12 27.12 3.11 -1.77
CA LYS A 12 27.18 4.47 -1.22
C LYS A 12 26.09 5.37 -1.80
N GLU A 13 25.83 5.29 -3.10
CA GLU A 13 24.84 6.14 -3.79
C GLU A 13 23.41 5.87 -3.30
N GLU A 14 23.06 4.60 -3.09
CA GLU A 14 21.76 4.19 -2.53
C GLU A 14 21.62 4.68 -1.07
N SER A 15 22.68 4.56 -0.27
CA SER A 15 22.70 5.05 1.11
C SER A 15 22.56 6.57 1.19
N ASP A 16 23.24 7.29 0.30
CA ASP A 16 23.18 8.75 0.20
C ASP A 16 21.78 9.20 -0.23
N ALA A 17 21.16 8.52 -1.21
CA ALA A 17 19.79 8.77 -1.65
C ALA A 17 18.75 8.55 -0.52
N VAL A 18 18.87 7.45 0.24
CA VAL A 18 17.99 7.20 1.41
C VAL A 18 18.16 8.30 2.45
N THR A 19 19.41 8.68 2.75
CA THR A 19 19.71 9.76 3.69
C THR A 19 19.10 11.08 3.22
N TRP A 20 19.20 11.37 1.92
CA TRP A 20 18.65 12.58 1.34
C TRP A 20 17.12 12.62 1.50
N LEU A 21 16.42 11.54 1.15
CA LEU A 21 14.95 11.42 1.26
C LEU A 21 14.42 11.54 2.70
N LYS A 22 15.25 11.25 3.70
CA LYS A 22 14.86 11.45 5.11
C LYS A 22 14.76 12.93 5.47
N HIS A 23 15.68 13.74 4.97
CA HIS A 23 15.86 15.13 5.42
C HIS A 23 15.29 16.18 4.47
N HIS A 24 15.10 15.85 3.19
CA HIS A 24 14.67 16.81 2.18
C HIS A 24 13.26 16.47 1.66
N ARG A 25 12.55 17.51 1.21
CA ARG A 25 11.21 17.42 0.59
C ARG A 25 11.14 18.15 -0.76
N GLU A 26 12.21 18.86 -1.12
CA GLU A 26 12.34 19.66 -2.33
C GLU A 26 13.78 19.60 -2.84
N PRO A 27 14.00 19.78 -4.16
CA PRO A 27 12.96 19.90 -5.20
C PRO A 27 12.27 18.56 -5.52
N TRP A 28 10.99 18.59 -5.89
CA TRP A 28 10.21 17.37 -6.11
C TRP A 28 10.78 16.43 -7.20
N ASP A 29 11.40 16.97 -8.23
CA ASP A 29 12.03 16.15 -9.28
C ASP A 29 13.19 15.31 -8.72
N GLU A 30 13.98 15.86 -7.80
CA GLU A 30 15.03 15.12 -7.08
C GLU A 30 14.43 14.08 -6.15
N VAL A 31 13.31 14.40 -5.48
CA VAL A 31 12.57 13.41 -4.68
C VAL A 31 12.18 12.22 -5.54
N LEU A 32 11.58 12.45 -6.71
CA LEU A 32 11.17 11.38 -7.62
C LEU A 32 12.37 10.56 -8.11
N GLN A 33 13.48 11.22 -8.41
CA GLN A 33 14.71 10.55 -8.85
C GLN A 33 15.28 9.65 -7.75
N TYR A 34 15.48 10.18 -6.54
CA TYR A 34 16.00 9.40 -5.41
C TYR A 34 15.01 8.34 -4.95
N TRP A 35 13.71 8.60 -5.06
CA TRP A 35 12.68 7.62 -4.77
C TRP A 35 12.81 6.42 -5.70
N LYS A 36 12.90 6.66 -7.02
CA LYS A 36 13.08 5.59 -8.01
C LYS A 36 14.40 4.84 -7.83
N SER A 37 15.51 5.53 -7.56
CA SER A 37 16.81 4.85 -7.37
C SER A 37 16.84 3.95 -6.13
N THR A 38 16.03 4.27 -5.12
CA THR A 38 15.94 3.51 -3.87
C THR A 38 14.80 2.48 -3.85
N PHE A 39 14.09 2.30 -4.97
CA PHE A 39 12.94 1.38 -5.09
C PHE A 39 13.25 -0.04 -4.62
N LYS A 40 14.39 -0.59 -5.03
CA LYS A 40 14.78 -1.95 -4.65
C LYS A 40 14.97 -2.12 -3.14
N LEU A 41 15.53 -1.11 -2.47
CA LEU A 41 15.69 -1.12 -1.02
C LEU A 41 14.34 -1.16 -0.29
N ARG A 42 13.34 -0.44 -0.81
CA ARG A 42 11.96 -0.50 -0.29
C ARG A 42 11.31 -1.86 -0.52
N GLN A 43 11.48 -2.42 -1.72
CA GLN A 43 10.93 -3.73 -2.06
C GLN A 43 11.47 -4.84 -1.16
N GLU A 44 12.74 -4.74 -0.78
CA GLU A 44 13.43 -5.71 0.06
C GLU A 44 13.27 -5.41 1.57
N ALA A 45 12.74 -4.24 1.94
CA ALA A 45 12.53 -3.88 3.33
C ALA A 45 11.33 -4.64 3.91
N GLU A 46 11.59 -5.45 4.92
CA GLU A 46 10.55 -6.15 5.68
C GLU A 46 9.99 -5.18 6.74
N HIS A 47 8.86 -4.54 6.42
CA HIS A 47 8.09 -3.75 7.39
C HIS A 47 6.94 -4.60 7.94
N VAL A 48 6.90 -4.78 9.26
CA VAL A 48 5.81 -5.50 9.93
C VAL A 48 4.56 -4.64 9.98
N LYS A 49 4.70 -3.32 10.12
CA LYS A 49 3.60 -2.36 10.17
C LYS A 49 3.80 -1.22 9.19
N VAL A 50 2.69 -0.63 8.72
CA VAL A 50 2.69 0.57 7.88
C VAL A 50 3.39 1.75 8.59
N SER A 51 3.27 1.86 9.91
CA SER A 51 4.00 2.86 10.70
C SER A 51 5.51 2.78 10.52
N ASP A 52 6.06 1.56 10.39
CA ASP A 52 7.50 1.34 10.27
C ASP A 52 8.01 1.79 8.89
N LEU A 53 7.16 1.64 7.86
CA LEU A 53 7.39 2.19 6.53
C LEU A 53 7.46 3.72 6.57
N LEU A 54 6.50 4.37 7.23
CA LEU A 54 6.46 5.85 7.34
C LEU A 54 7.64 6.40 8.15
N VAL A 55 8.11 5.67 9.17
CA VAL A 55 9.33 6.04 9.91
C VAL A 55 10.57 5.89 9.04
N SER A 56 10.63 4.84 8.22
CA SER A 56 11.78 4.57 7.33
C SER A 56 11.83 5.53 6.15
N TRP A 57 10.66 5.96 5.67
CA TRP A 57 10.46 6.80 4.49
C TRP A 57 9.53 7.98 4.83
N PRO A 58 9.99 8.94 5.66
CA PRO A 58 9.16 10.04 6.14
C PRO A 58 8.73 11.02 5.05
N ILE A 59 9.30 10.92 3.85
CA ILE A 59 8.84 11.61 2.64
C ILE A 59 7.41 11.24 2.25
N LEU A 60 6.94 10.05 2.62
CA LEU A 60 5.56 9.60 2.36
C LEU A 60 4.51 10.42 3.11
N SER A 61 4.89 11.12 4.17
CA SER A 61 4.00 12.03 4.89
C SER A 61 3.85 13.40 4.22
N ASP A 62 4.57 13.67 3.13
CA ASP A 62 4.35 14.86 2.30
C ASP A 62 2.97 14.75 1.62
N PRO A 63 2.24 15.87 1.41
CA PRO A 63 0.96 15.84 0.68
C PRO A 63 1.03 15.21 -0.71
N ARG A 64 2.20 15.22 -1.36
CA ARG A 64 2.44 14.56 -2.65
C ARG A 64 2.94 13.13 -2.51
N GLY A 65 3.09 12.61 -1.29
CA GLY A 65 3.60 11.27 -1.02
C GLY A 65 2.81 10.16 -1.71
N THR A 66 1.53 10.37 -2.01
CA THR A 66 0.73 9.44 -2.81
C THR A 66 1.33 9.20 -4.20
N SER A 67 1.91 10.22 -4.85
CA SER A 67 2.52 10.03 -6.18
C SER A 67 3.78 9.15 -6.14
N LEU A 68 4.42 9.03 -4.98
CA LEU A 68 5.54 8.12 -4.76
C LEU A 68 5.07 6.66 -4.69
N ILE A 69 3.94 6.43 -4.03
CA ILE A 69 3.27 5.12 -4.00
C ILE A 69 2.81 4.73 -5.41
N ASP A 70 2.19 5.67 -6.13
CA ASP A 70 1.76 5.45 -7.51
C ASP A 70 2.96 5.10 -8.42
N SER A 71 4.09 5.80 -8.25
CA SER A 71 5.31 5.50 -8.99
C SER A 71 5.84 4.09 -8.72
N ASP A 72 5.84 3.64 -7.45
CA ASP A 72 6.26 2.29 -7.10
C ASP A 72 5.28 1.24 -7.66
N PHE A 73 3.98 1.53 -7.59
CA PHE A 73 2.93 0.67 -8.12
C PHE A 73 3.07 0.47 -9.63
N SER A 74 3.17 1.56 -10.41
CA SER A 74 3.38 1.51 -11.86
C SER A 74 4.67 0.78 -12.24
N THR A 75 5.70 0.82 -11.37
CA THR A 75 6.95 0.08 -11.59
C THR A 75 6.77 -1.44 -11.42
N LEU A 76 5.98 -1.87 -10.43
CA LEU A 76 5.67 -3.30 -10.20
C LEU A 76 4.68 -3.86 -11.21
N TYR A 77 3.74 -3.01 -11.64
CA TYR A 77 2.52 -3.40 -12.30
C TYR A 77 2.26 -2.52 -13.52
N PRO A 78 3.14 -2.59 -14.53
CA PRO A 78 3.02 -1.74 -15.70
C PRO A 78 1.73 -2.04 -16.46
N HIS A 79 1.01 -0.98 -16.84
CA HIS A 79 -0.19 -1.02 -17.70
C HIS A 79 -1.43 -1.69 -17.11
N ILE A 80 -1.50 -1.91 -15.79
CA ILE A 80 -2.68 -2.49 -15.13
C ILE A 80 -3.38 -1.53 -14.16
N GLU A 81 -2.94 -0.27 -14.07
CA GLU A 81 -3.50 0.68 -13.08
C GLU A 81 -5.02 0.83 -13.26
N LEU A 82 -5.47 0.98 -14.51
CA LEU A 82 -6.89 1.11 -14.83
C LEU A 82 -7.62 -0.24 -14.84
N SER A 83 -6.92 -1.34 -15.11
CA SER A 83 -7.57 -2.65 -15.23
C SER A 83 -7.96 -3.21 -13.86
N ILE A 84 -7.20 -2.91 -12.80
CA ILE A 84 -7.59 -3.29 -11.43
C ILE A 84 -8.87 -2.57 -11.03
N LEU A 85 -8.98 -1.26 -11.30
CA LEU A 85 -10.19 -0.49 -11.01
C LEU A 85 -11.40 -1.04 -11.76
N GLN A 86 -11.23 -1.38 -13.04
CA GLN A 86 -12.30 -1.99 -13.86
C GLN A 86 -12.74 -3.36 -13.37
N ASN A 87 -11.81 -4.14 -12.82
CA ASN A 87 -12.07 -5.50 -12.36
C ASN A 87 -12.36 -5.58 -10.85
N TRP A 88 -12.32 -4.46 -10.12
CA TRP A 88 -12.46 -4.43 -8.67
C TRP A 88 -13.82 -4.97 -8.23
N ASP A 89 -14.89 -4.45 -8.83
CA ASP A 89 -16.27 -4.89 -8.53
C ASP A 89 -16.45 -6.38 -8.89
N LEU A 90 -16.00 -6.78 -10.08
CA LEU A 90 -16.04 -8.16 -10.56
C LEU A 90 -15.27 -9.13 -9.65
N PHE A 91 -14.15 -8.70 -9.07
CA PHE A 91 -13.38 -9.48 -8.12
C PHE A 91 -14.18 -9.75 -6.85
N PHE A 92 -14.78 -8.71 -6.26
CA PHE A 92 -15.62 -8.86 -5.07
C PHE A 92 -16.84 -9.72 -5.35
N GLU A 93 -17.53 -9.51 -6.48
CA GLU A 93 -18.68 -10.33 -6.88
C GLU A 93 -18.31 -11.83 -6.94
N LYS A 94 -17.16 -12.16 -7.55
CA LYS A 94 -16.69 -13.54 -7.65
C LYS A 94 -16.31 -14.12 -6.28
N ILE A 95 -15.61 -13.38 -5.42
CA ILE A 95 -15.28 -13.83 -4.07
C ILE A 95 -16.55 -14.09 -3.25
N LEU A 96 -17.52 -13.17 -3.30
CA LEU A 96 -18.79 -13.32 -2.59
C LEU A 96 -19.58 -14.53 -3.10
N ALA A 97 -19.57 -14.78 -4.41
CA ALA A 97 -20.23 -15.95 -5.00
C ALA A 97 -19.57 -17.27 -4.59
N LEU A 98 -18.23 -17.32 -4.47
CA LEU A 98 -17.51 -18.48 -3.97
C LEU A 98 -17.82 -18.73 -2.49
N ARG A 99 -17.79 -17.68 -1.66
CA ARG A 99 -18.10 -17.80 -0.23
C ARG A 99 -19.54 -18.22 0.04
N LYS A 100 -20.52 -17.67 -0.68
CA LYS A 100 -21.94 -18.09 -0.54
C LYS A 100 -22.17 -19.58 -0.75
N LYS A 101 -21.34 -20.24 -1.57
CA LYS A 101 -21.43 -21.71 -1.76
C LYS A 101 -20.87 -22.51 -0.59
N GLU A 102 -20.04 -21.89 0.26
CA GLU A 102 -19.39 -22.50 1.42
C GLU A 102 -20.01 -22.09 2.76
N ILE A 103 -20.91 -21.10 2.75
CA ILE A 103 -21.59 -20.62 3.96
C ILE A 103 -22.67 -21.63 4.37
N ASP A 104 -22.40 -22.37 5.43
CA ASP A 104 -23.42 -22.81 6.38
C ASP A 104 -23.92 -21.55 7.11
N GLU A 105 -25.19 -21.19 6.90
CA GLU A 105 -25.83 -19.96 7.43
C GLU A 105 -25.66 -19.79 8.95
N THR A 106 -25.28 -20.86 9.66
CA THR A 106 -25.08 -20.88 11.11
C THR A 106 -23.65 -20.57 11.57
N ARG A 107 -22.63 -20.59 10.71
CA ARG A 107 -21.21 -20.64 11.13
C ARG A 107 -20.44 -19.31 11.05
N ASP A 108 -20.94 -18.31 10.33
CA ASP A 108 -20.23 -17.02 10.18
C ASP A 108 -21.16 -15.80 10.08
N PRO A 109 -21.69 -15.32 11.23
CA PRO A 109 -22.59 -14.16 11.29
C PRO A 109 -21.90 -12.84 10.92
N LEU A 110 -20.58 -12.73 11.08
CA LEU A 110 -19.83 -11.52 10.71
C LEU A 110 -19.75 -11.38 9.18
N LEU A 111 -19.51 -12.49 8.47
CA LEU A 111 -19.51 -12.47 7.01
C LEU A 111 -20.89 -12.13 6.43
N GLN A 112 -21.97 -12.59 7.07
CA GLN A 112 -23.34 -12.24 6.66
C GLN A 112 -23.63 -10.74 6.82
N ASP A 113 -23.28 -10.16 7.96
CA ASP A 113 -23.42 -8.72 8.23
C ASP A 113 -22.61 -7.87 7.21
N ILE A 114 -21.36 -8.25 6.93
CA ILE A 114 -20.56 -7.59 5.90
C ILE A 114 -21.21 -7.70 4.51
N ILE A 115 -21.74 -8.87 4.15
CA ILE A 115 -22.42 -9.08 2.86
C ILE A 115 -23.69 -8.23 2.75
N GLU A 116 -24.48 -8.13 3.81
CA GLU A 116 -25.69 -7.29 3.83
C GLU A 116 -25.36 -5.81 3.70
N ARG A 117 -24.34 -5.32 4.43
CA ARG A 117 -23.87 -3.94 4.32
C ARG A 117 -23.32 -3.59 2.94
N LEU A 118 -22.59 -4.53 2.31
CA LEU A 118 -22.11 -4.34 0.94
C LEU A 118 -23.26 -4.30 -0.08
N LYS A 119 -24.33 -5.08 0.15
CA LYS A 119 -25.53 -5.07 -0.71
C LYS A 119 -26.40 -3.83 -0.51
N SER A 120 -26.49 -3.29 0.71
CA SER A 120 -27.29 -2.11 1.03
C SER A 120 -26.71 -0.82 0.46
N LYS A 121 -25.47 -0.85 -0.08
CA LYS A 121 -24.70 0.33 -0.51
C LYS A 121 -24.57 1.39 0.59
N GLU A 122 -24.74 1.02 1.86
CA GLU A 122 -24.42 1.92 2.95
C GLU A 122 -22.92 2.21 2.90
N THR A 123 -22.59 3.45 2.54
CA THR A 123 -21.24 3.96 2.61
C THR A 123 -20.79 3.92 4.07
N LEU A 124 -19.73 3.17 4.36
CA LEU A 124 -18.98 3.31 5.60
C LEU A 124 -18.49 4.76 5.70
N THR A 125 -19.24 5.58 6.43
CA THR A 125 -18.73 6.87 6.89
C THR A 125 -17.67 6.60 7.94
N ALA A 126 -16.60 7.41 7.95
CA ALA A 126 -15.43 7.24 8.81
C ALA A 126 -15.76 7.10 10.31
N ASP A 127 -16.96 7.51 10.73
CA ASP A 127 -17.46 7.41 12.10
C ASP A 127 -17.75 5.98 12.57
N SER A 128 -17.87 4.98 11.68
CA SER A 128 -18.20 3.59 12.05
C SER A 128 -17.00 2.73 12.46
N ILE A 129 -15.77 3.25 12.40
CA ILE A 129 -14.54 2.48 12.69
C ILE A 129 -14.06 2.67 14.14
N VAL A 130 -14.64 3.61 14.89
CA VAL A 130 -14.29 3.85 16.30
C VAL A 130 -15.40 3.35 17.21
N ALA A 131 -15.34 2.07 17.58
CA ALA A 131 -15.95 1.52 18.79
C ALA A 131 -15.13 0.32 19.29
#